data_AF-A0A3M0XXP0-F1
#
_entry.id   AF-A0A3M0XXP0-F1
#
_cell.length_a   1.000
_cell.length_b   1.000
_cell.length_c   1.000
_cell.angle_alpha   90.00
_cell.angle_beta   90.00
_cell.angle_gamma   90.00
#
_symmetry.space_group_name_H-M   'P 1'
#
loop_
_entity.id
_entity.type
_entity.pdbx_description
1 polymer ?
#
loop_
_entity_poly.entity_id
_entity_poly.type
_entity_poly.pdbx_seq_one_letter_code
_entity_poly.pdbx_strand_id
1 'polypeptide(L)'
;MQQENEGMLSMAKHKLTCMKLNAKVSDIGARIKQRRKELGMTLKEAAKAAGVTHPTIMNWEKGNTKSFKEPYFSALIKALKTTPDWILYGKGPKEAISAPPGHNVMGYDADDSDKAVKLQFLPAVEWQNEEDLQEHGEYVFVPRIDIKADCGDGTCVLHEEPLDQRQAFRAEWFAQKGIKPQHAACIYATGDSMEPRIYEGDTLLIDRSPAARERIIDNKIYLIRYGDEIRVKQLQKRFDGGMIIRSFNKEKYPDEQITREELEKGGIEVLGRVVWIGSEM
;
A
#
# COMPACT_ATOMS: atom_id res chain seq x y z
N MET A 1 -10.60 22.60 50.46
CA MET A 1 -9.61 23.00 49.44
C MET A 1 -8.22 22.34 49.61
N GLN A 2 -8.08 21.22 50.32
CA GLN A 2 -6.78 20.49 50.43
C GLN A 2 -6.83 19.04 49.92
N GLN A 3 -8.01 18.47 49.64
CA GLN A 3 -8.14 17.09 49.13
C GLN A 3 -8.15 16.96 47.60
N GLU A 4 -8.45 18.02 46.84
CA GLU A 4 -8.45 17.95 45.37
C GLU A 4 -7.04 18.05 44.75
N ASN A 5 -6.05 18.55 45.50
CA ASN A 5 -4.69 18.75 44.99
C ASN A 5 -3.79 17.49 45.13
N GLU A 6 -4.21 16.48 45.89
CA GLU A 6 -3.47 15.20 46.02
C GLU A 6 -3.79 14.22 44.88
N GLY A 7 -5.01 14.27 44.32
CA GLY A 7 -5.41 13.43 43.18
C GLY A 7 -4.65 13.76 41.89
N MET A 8 -4.37 15.04 41.64
CA MET A 8 -3.61 15.49 40.47
C MET A 8 -2.11 15.14 40.58
N LEU A 9 -1.56 15.12 41.81
CA LEU A 9 -0.18 14.71 42.09
C LEU A 9 0.01 13.19 41.97
N SER A 10 -1.03 12.40 42.27
CA SER A 10 -1.02 10.94 42.11
C SER A 10 -1.08 10.52 40.64
N MET A 11 -1.89 11.19 39.80
CA MET A 11 -1.88 10.97 38.35
C MET A 11 -0.59 11.46 37.68
N ALA A 12 0.02 12.55 38.19
CA ALA A 12 1.33 13.01 37.70
C ALA A 12 2.46 12.05 38.09
N LYS A 13 2.43 11.45 39.29
CA LYS A 13 3.40 10.42 39.69
C LYS A 13 3.19 9.09 38.93
N HIS A 14 1.97 8.73 38.57
CA HIS A 14 1.71 7.56 37.71
C HIS A 14 2.12 7.83 36.25
N LYS A 15 1.83 9.02 35.69
CA LYS A 15 2.34 9.43 34.37
C LYS A 15 3.86 9.57 34.34
N LEU A 16 4.51 10.02 35.42
CA LEU A 16 5.96 10.14 35.49
C LEU A 16 6.66 8.79 35.78
N THR A 17 5.95 7.82 36.36
CA THR A 17 6.42 6.43 36.47
C THR A 17 6.30 5.70 35.13
N CYS A 18 5.30 6.04 34.30
CA CYS A 18 5.19 5.53 32.93
C CYS A 18 6.10 6.27 31.92
N MET A 19 6.52 7.50 32.20
CA MET A 19 7.46 8.26 31.35
C MET A 19 8.95 8.00 31.63
N LYS A 20 9.30 7.22 32.65
CA LYS A 20 10.70 6.80 32.93
C LYS A 20 11.12 5.46 32.30
N LEU A 21 10.30 4.87 31.42
CA LEU A 21 10.69 3.70 30.63
C LEU A 21 11.20 4.01 29.22
N ASN A 22 11.36 5.29 28.88
CA ASN A 22 11.83 5.73 27.56
C ASN A 22 13.26 6.30 27.57
N ALA A 23 14.19 5.60 28.24
CA ALA A 23 15.62 5.91 28.16
C ALA A 23 16.51 4.69 28.50
N LYS A 24 16.53 3.67 27.62
CA LYS A 24 17.69 2.77 27.31
C LYS A 24 17.26 1.56 26.45
N VAL A 25 16.61 1.78 25.31
CA VAL A 25 16.38 0.71 24.30
C VAL A 25 17.18 0.99 23.04
N SER A 26 18.46 1.34 23.21
CA SER A 26 19.42 1.48 22.10
C SER A 26 20.49 0.39 22.09
N ASP A 27 20.46 -0.55 23.03
CA ASP A 27 21.50 -1.57 23.15
C ASP A 27 20.97 -2.97 22.78
N ILE A 28 21.70 -3.65 21.89
CA ILE A 28 21.38 -4.98 21.35
C ILE A 28 21.26 -6.00 22.50
N GLY A 29 22.10 -5.85 23.54
CA GLY A 29 22.08 -6.71 24.72
C GLY A 29 20.79 -6.63 25.52
N ALA A 30 20.16 -5.45 25.59
CA ALA A 30 18.90 -5.26 26.30
C ALA A 30 17.75 -6.00 25.60
N ARG A 31 17.73 -6.02 24.26
CA ARG A 31 16.71 -6.71 23.45
C ARG A 31 16.82 -8.24 23.58
N ILE A 32 18.05 -8.78 23.59
CA ILE A 32 18.30 -10.20 23.84
C ILE A 32 17.78 -10.61 25.24
N LYS A 33 18.13 -9.82 26.26
CA LYS A 33 17.70 -10.08 27.65
C LYS A 33 16.20 -10.02 27.82
N GLN A 34 15.55 -9.03 27.19
CA GLN A 34 14.11 -8.86 27.23
C GLN A 34 13.41 -10.09 26.63
N ARG A 35 13.80 -10.50 25.42
CA ARG A 35 13.16 -11.65 24.75
C ARG A 35 13.39 -12.96 25.48
N ARG A 36 14.60 -13.18 26.02
CA ARG A 36 14.88 -14.40 26.81
C ARG A 36 13.96 -14.52 28.01
N LYS A 37 13.72 -13.40 28.73
CA LYS A 37 12.81 -13.37 29.88
C LYS A 37 11.35 -13.63 29.49
N GLU A 38 10.91 -13.10 28.36
CA GLU A 38 9.56 -13.34 27.84
C GLU A 38 9.33 -14.81 27.48
N LEU A 39 10.37 -15.51 27.00
CA LEU A 39 10.34 -16.95 26.75
C LEU A 39 10.57 -17.82 27.99
N GLY A 40 10.72 -17.21 29.17
CA GLY A 40 10.99 -17.93 30.43
C GLY A 40 12.34 -18.66 30.48
N MET A 41 13.24 -18.41 29.53
CA MET A 41 14.50 -19.14 29.41
C MET A 41 15.54 -18.63 30.41
N THR A 42 16.26 -19.55 31.03
CA THR A 42 17.44 -19.22 31.84
C THR A 42 18.65 -18.91 30.94
N LEU A 43 19.66 -18.21 31.48
CA LEU A 43 20.89 -17.90 30.74
C LEU A 43 21.62 -19.18 30.26
N LYS A 44 21.53 -20.27 31.03
CA LYS A 44 22.16 -21.56 30.68
C LYS A 44 21.47 -22.23 29.50
N GLU A 45 20.15 -22.15 29.44
CA GLU A 45 19.36 -22.71 28.34
C GLU A 45 19.57 -21.92 27.04
N ALA A 46 19.61 -20.58 27.13
CA ALA A 46 19.92 -19.74 25.98
C ALA A 46 21.35 -20.00 25.44
N ALA A 47 22.32 -20.19 26.33
CA ALA A 47 23.70 -20.51 25.96
C ALA A 47 23.80 -21.88 25.28
N LYS A 48 23.13 -22.90 25.83
CA LYS A 48 23.05 -24.25 25.24
C LYS A 48 22.39 -24.22 23.86
N ALA A 49 21.31 -23.46 23.70
CA ALA A 49 20.58 -23.36 22.43
C ALA A 49 21.36 -22.59 21.35
N ALA A 50 22.15 -21.58 21.74
CA ALA A 50 23.02 -20.83 20.83
C ALA A 50 24.37 -21.51 20.55
N GLY A 51 24.69 -22.62 21.24
CA GLY A 51 25.97 -23.31 21.10
C GLY A 51 27.17 -22.54 21.66
N VAL A 52 26.94 -21.62 22.61
CA VAL A 52 28.00 -20.80 23.24
C VAL A 52 28.09 -21.06 24.74
N THR A 53 29.17 -20.58 25.36
CA THR A 53 29.32 -20.69 26.81
C THR A 53 28.40 -19.72 27.55
N HIS A 54 27.98 -20.07 28.77
CA HIS A 54 27.12 -19.22 29.61
C HIS A 54 27.66 -17.78 29.82
N PRO A 55 28.98 -17.56 30.02
CA PRO A 55 29.55 -16.20 30.08
C PRO A 55 29.39 -15.39 28.77
N THR A 56 29.33 -16.06 27.61
CA THR A 56 29.17 -15.40 26.30
C THR A 56 27.80 -14.73 26.18
N ILE A 57 26.71 -15.43 26.50
CA ILE A 57 25.36 -14.83 26.51
C ILE A 57 25.26 -13.73 27.56
N MET A 58 25.86 -13.92 28.74
CA MET A 58 25.88 -12.89 29.78
C MET A 58 26.61 -11.62 29.31
N ASN A 59 27.70 -11.74 28.55
CA ASN A 59 28.42 -10.61 27.99
C ASN A 59 27.64 -9.92 26.86
N TRP A 60 26.90 -10.68 26.05
CA TRP A 60 26.01 -10.14 25.03
C TRP A 60 24.86 -9.35 25.65
N GLU A 61 24.22 -9.87 26.72
CA GLU A 61 23.17 -9.14 27.45
C GLU A 61 23.65 -7.88 28.16
N LYS A 62 24.93 -7.82 28.52
CA LYS A 62 25.56 -6.65 29.16
C LYS A 62 25.97 -5.56 28.17
N GLY A 63 25.82 -5.77 26.86
CA GLY A 63 26.17 -4.78 25.83
C GLY A 63 27.68 -4.64 25.57
N ASN A 64 28.49 -5.54 26.12
CA ASN A 64 29.96 -5.47 26.01
C ASN A 64 30.48 -6.00 24.66
N THR A 65 29.60 -6.35 23.73
CA THR A 65 29.94 -6.98 22.46
C THR A 65 29.23 -6.24 21.32
N LYS A 66 30.01 -5.61 20.44
CA LYS A 66 29.52 -4.83 19.28
C LYS A 66 29.38 -5.66 18.00
N SER A 67 29.86 -6.91 18.01
CA SER A 67 29.86 -7.80 16.85
C SER A 67 29.61 -9.24 17.30
N PHE A 68 28.64 -9.89 16.67
CA PHE A 68 28.29 -11.28 16.93
C PHE A 68 28.95 -12.17 15.87
N LYS A 69 29.59 -13.26 16.29
CA LYS A 69 30.20 -14.21 15.37
C LYS A 69 29.12 -15.17 14.85
N GLU A 70 28.98 -15.30 13.53
CA GLU A 70 28.29 -16.44 12.92
C GLU A 70 29.10 -17.73 13.18
N PRO A 71 28.48 -18.89 13.40
CA PRO A 71 27.04 -19.22 13.28
C PRO A 71 26.22 -19.03 14.57
N TYR A 72 26.86 -18.59 15.66
CA TYR A 72 26.27 -18.58 17.00
C TYR A 72 25.16 -17.53 17.17
N PHE A 73 25.24 -16.43 16.42
CA PHE A 73 24.20 -15.40 16.42
C PHE A 73 22.91 -15.92 15.78
N SER A 74 23.00 -16.57 14.62
CA SER A 74 21.88 -17.23 13.96
C SER A 74 21.24 -18.32 14.85
N ALA A 75 22.07 -19.12 15.54
CA ALA A 75 21.57 -20.12 16.50
C ALA A 75 20.80 -19.48 17.67
N LEU A 76 21.28 -18.35 18.20
CA LEU A 76 20.58 -17.60 19.25
C LEU A 76 19.24 -17.03 18.75
N ILE A 77 19.21 -16.44 17.55
CA ILE A 77 18.00 -15.85 16.96
C ILE A 77 16.91 -16.92 16.79
N LYS A 78 17.29 -18.11 16.30
CA LYS A 78 16.39 -19.27 16.20
C LYS A 78 15.86 -19.70 17.56
N ALA A 79 16.73 -19.77 18.57
CA ALA A 79 16.33 -20.12 19.93
C ALA A 79 15.37 -19.09 20.56
N LEU A 80 15.57 -17.80 20.28
CA LEU A 80 14.75 -16.70 20.79
C LEU A 80 13.47 -16.44 19.96
N LYS A 81 13.28 -17.17 18.85
CA LYS A 81 12.14 -17.01 17.93
C LYS A 81 11.92 -15.56 17.52
N THR A 82 12.99 -14.85 17.17
CA THR A 82 12.93 -13.45 16.71
C THR A 82 13.51 -13.29 15.32
N THR A 83 13.39 -12.09 14.77
CA THR A 83 14.12 -11.68 13.56
C THR A 83 15.49 -11.10 13.93
N PRO A 84 16.53 -11.26 13.07
CA PRO A 84 17.82 -10.59 13.25
C PRO A 84 17.68 -9.07 13.30
N ASP A 85 16.80 -8.51 12.47
CA ASP A 85 16.58 -7.07 12.33
C ASP A 85 16.00 -6.43 13.59
N TRP A 86 15.11 -7.14 14.30
CA TRP A 86 14.60 -6.67 15.57
C TRP A 86 15.69 -6.66 16.65
N ILE A 87 16.55 -7.68 16.71
CA ILE A 87 17.65 -7.73 17.67
C ILE A 87 18.71 -6.65 17.37
N LEU A 88 19.08 -6.46 16.12
CA LEU A 88 20.15 -5.51 15.74
C LEU A 88 19.68 -4.06 15.71
N TYR A 89 18.50 -3.79 15.16
CA TYR A 89 18.05 -2.42 14.86
C TYR A 89 16.78 -2.03 15.61
N GLY A 90 16.09 -2.97 16.26
CA GLY A 90 14.80 -2.71 16.90
C GLY A 90 13.68 -2.40 15.90
N LYS A 91 13.87 -2.71 14.62
CA LYS A 91 12.92 -2.48 13.53
C LYS A 91 12.33 -3.82 13.07
N GLY A 92 11.05 -3.80 12.69
CA GLY A 92 10.34 -4.98 12.19
C GLY A 92 9.65 -5.82 13.30
N PRO A 93 8.90 -6.87 12.89
CA PRO A 93 8.15 -7.70 13.82
C PRO A 93 9.09 -8.46 14.77
N LYS A 94 8.75 -8.43 16.05
CA LYS A 94 9.50 -9.03 17.16
C LYS A 94 9.53 -10.55 17.10
N GLU A 95 8.45 -11.13 16.60
CA GLU A 95 8.34 -12.56 16.34
C GLU A 95 8.50 -12.76 14.85
N ALA A 96 9.24 -13.79 14.46
CA ALA A 96 9.09 -14.31 13.12
C ALA A 96 7.64 -14.83 13.05
N ILE A 97 6.74 -14.05 12.46
CA ILE A 97 5.46 -14.57 11.97
C ILE A 97 5.84 -15.83 11.22
N SER A 98 5.25 -16.98 11.57
CA SER A 98 5.40 -18.18 10.77
C SER A 98 4.89 -17.83 9.39
N ALA A 99 5.80 -17.40 8.51
CA ALA A 99 5.47 -17.19 7.14
C ALA A 99 4.84 -18.49 6.65
N PRO A 100 3.69 -18.44 5.95
CA PRO A 100 3.39 -19.51 5.02
C PRO A 100 4.64 -19.73 4.14
N PRO A 101 4.97 -20.97 3.78
CA PRO A 101 6.29 -21.32 3.27
C PRO A 101 6.61 -20.52 2.00
N GLY A 102 7.70 -19.74 2.03
CA GLY A 102 8.21 -19.09 0.81
C GLY A 102 8.88 -17.74 1.03
N HIS A 103 10.08 -17.72 1.61
CA HIS A 103 11.08 -16.67 1.34
C HIS A 103 12.47 -17.24 1.60
N ASN A 104 13.10 -17.80 0.56
CA ASN A 104 14.53 -18.02 0.59
C ASN A 104 15.23 -16.81 -0.03
N VAL A 105 16.00 -16.14 0.82
CA VAL A 105 16.88 -15.02 0.51
C VAL A 105 18.07 -15.53 -0.30
N MET A 106 18.54 -14.70 -1.25
CA MET A 106 19.75 -14.90 -2.04
C MET A 106 20.93 -15.43 -1.21
N GLY A 107 21.45 -16.59 -1.60
CA GLY A 107 22.86 -16.95 -1.46
C GLY A 107 23.41 -17.17 -2.87
N TYR A 108 24.29 -16.28 -3.33
CA TYR A 108 25.10 -16.52 -4.52
C TYR A 108 26.24 -17.45 -4.13
N ASP A 109 26.04 -18.75 -4.30
CA ASP A 109 27.13 -19.68 -4.54
C ASP A 109 26.96 -20.19 -5.97
N ALA A 110 27.90 -19.80 -6.83
CA ALA A 110 27.95 -20.13 -8.23
C ALA A 110 28.50 -21.55 -8.41
N ASP A 111 27.64 -22.57 -8.36
CA ASP A 111 27.84 -23.89 -8.99
C ASP A 111 26.67 -24.83 -8.64
N ASP A 112 25.51 -24.68 -9.31
CA ASP A 112 24.50 -25.76 -9.37
C ASP A 112 23.45 -25.45 -10.46
N SER A 113 23.72 -25.84 -11.71
CA SER A 113 22.88 -25.53 -12.87
C SER A 113 21.59 -26.36 -13.01
N ASP A 114 21.21 -27.18 -12.02
CA ASP A 114 20.08 -28.12 -12.14
C ASP A 114 19.04 -28.10 -11.01
N LYS A 115 18.97 -27.02 -10.21
CA LYS A 115 17.84 -26.82 -9.27
C LYS A 115 16.74 -26.00 -9.91
N ALA A 116 15.77 -26.69 -10.52
CA ALA A 116 14.49 -26.08 -10.88
C ALA A 116 13.89 -25.36 -9.66
N VAL A 117 13.81 -24.04 -9.71
CA VAL A 117 13.12 -23.23 -8.69
C VAL A 117 11.64 -23.61 -8.75
N LYS A 118 11.18 -24.41 -7.79
CA LYS A 118 9.75 -24.71 -7.62
C LYS A 118 9.05 -23.43 -7.15
N LEU A 119 8.43 -22.71 -8.08
CA LEU A 119 7.45 -21.66 -7.77
C LEU A 119 6.28 -22.30 -7.02
N GLN A 120 6.17 -22.01 -5.73
CA GLN A 120 4.99 -22.33 -4.94
C GLN A 120 4.05 -21.14 -5.02
N PHE A 121 2.91 -21.31 -5.71
CA PHE A 121 1.85 -20.31 -5.70
C PHE A 121 1.14 -20.39 -4.35
N LEU A 122 1.03 -19.25 -3.66
CA LEU A 122 0.12 -19.14 -2.53
C LEU A 122 -1.32 -19.25 -3.06
N PRO A 123 -2.22 -19.97 -2.38
CA PRO A 123 -3.61 -20.03 -2.81
C PRO A 123 -4.22 -18.63 -2.76
N ALA A 124 -5.02 -18.30 -3.78
CA ALA A 124 -5.85 -17.11 -3.72
C ALA A 124 -6.82 -17.26 -2.54
N VAL A 125 -6.80 -16.30 -1.62
CA VAL A 125 -7.80 -16.21 -0.57
C VAL A 125 -8.93 -15.35 -1.13
N GLU A 126 -10.15 -15.86 -1.10
CA GLU A 126 -11.34 -15.12 -1.47
C GLU A 126 -11.73 -14.20 -0.31
N TRP A 127 -12.01 -12.93 -0.61
CA TRP A 127 -12.48 -11.95 0.37
C TRP A 127 -13.66 -11.23 -0.26
N GLN A 128 -14.83 -11.32 0.36
CA GLN A 128 -16.06 -10.71 -0.14
C GLN A 128 -16.28 -9.35 0.54
N ASN A 129 -15.86 -9.20 1.80
CA ASN A 129 -16.10 -8.00 2.61
C ASN A 129 -14.85 -7.54 3.39
N GLU A 130 -14.89 -6.31 3.89
CA GLU A 130 -13.82 -5.72 4.72
C GLU A 130 -13.56 -6.52 6.01
N GLU A 131 -14.58 -7.23 6.51
CA GLU A 131 -14.53 -8.09 7.69
C GLU A 131 -13.75 -9.39 7.46
N ASP A 132 -13.61 -9.83 6.21
CA ASP A 132 -12.88 -11.05 5.91
C ASP A 132 -11.38 -10.83 6.15
N LEU A 133 -10.88 -9.59 6.02
CA LEU A 133 -9.46 -9.22 6.10
C LEU A 133 -8.91 -9.36 7.52
N GLN A 134 -7.95 -10.27 7.72
CA GLN A 134 -7.27 -10.50 9.00
C GLN A 134 -6.51 -9.27 9.52
N GLU A 135 -6.17 -8.33 8.63
CA GLU A 135 -5.43 -7.10 8.93
C GLU A 135 -6.22 -5.86 8.47
N HIS A 136 -6.98 -5.26 9.40
CA HIS A 136 -7.70 -4.01 9.15
C HIS A 136 -6.75 -2.89 8.68
N GLY A 137 -7.04 -2.29 7.52
CA GLY A 137 -6.31 -1.13 6.98
C GLY A 137 -5.24 -1.44 5.94
N GLU A 138 -4.99 -2.71 5.58
CA GLU A 138 -4.07 -3.06 4.48
C GLU A 138 -4.65 -2.81 3.08
N TYR A 139 -5.97 -2.85 2.95
CA TYR A 139 -6.66 -2.74 1.67
C TYR A 139 -7.66 -1.58 1.66
N VAL A 140 -7.87 -1.05 0.47
CA VAL A 140 -8.84 -0.02 0.13
C VAL A 140 -9.83 -0.64 -0.86
N PHE A 141 -11.09 -0.71 -0.45
CA PHE A 141 -12.18 -1.09 -1.34
C PHE A 141 -12.66 0.13 -2.10
N VAL A 142 -12.46 0.12 -3.42
CA VAL A 142 -12.91 1.19 -4.29
C VAL A 142 -14.27 0.80 -4.86
N PRO A 143 -15.29 1.67 -4.73
CA PRO A 143 -16.60 1.40 -5.32
C PRO A 143 -16.47 1.37 -6.84
N ARG A 144 -17.17 0.41 -7.44
CA ARG A 144 -17.43 0.43 -8.87
C ARG A 144 -18.69 1.24 -9.12
N ILE A 145 -18.65 2.07 -10.14
CA ILE A 145 -19.74 2.95 -10.51
C ILE A 145 -20.16 2.59 -11.93
N ASP A 146 -21.46 2.38 -12.12
CA ASP A 146 -22.05 2.43 -13.45
C ASP A 146 -22.42 3.88 -13.76
N ILE A 147 -22.03 4.35 -14.95
CA ILE A 147 -22.28 5.71 -15.38
C ILE A 147 -23.45 5.66 -16.36
N LYS A 148 -24.65 5.94 -15.85
CA LYS A 148 -25.85 6.06 -16.69
C LYS A 148 -26.11 7.53 -16.98
N ALA A 149 -26.34 7.85 -18.24
CA ALA A 149 -26.91 9.12 -18.64
C ALA A 149 -28.42 8.97 -18.73
N ASP A 150 -29.16 9.69 -17.89
CA ASP A 150 -30.60 9.85 -18.04
C ASP A 150 -30.86 11.21 -18.68
N CYS A 151 -31.43 11.22 -19.88
CA CYS A 151 -31.63 12.41 -20.68
C CYS A 151 -33.14 12.71 -20.80
N GLY A 152 -33.69 13.32 -19.75
CA GLY A 152 -35.01 13.94 -19.73
C GLY A 152 -34.93 15.47 -19.91
N ASP A 153 -35.99 16.10 -20.44
CA ASP A 153 -36.19 17.56 -20.57
C ASP A 153 -34.96 18.40 -21.03
N GLY A 154 -34.04 17.82 -21.81
CA GLY A 154 -32.83 18.49 -22.29
C GLY A 154 -31.71 18.64 -21.25
N THR A 155 -31.80 17.94 -20.11
CA THR A 155 -30.75 17.90 -19.09
C THR A 155 -30.31 16.45 -18.88
N CYS A 156 -29.10 16.09 -19.31
CA CYS A 156 -28.57 14.75 -19.02
C CYS A 156 -28.00 14.73 -17.59
N VAL A 157 -28.68 14.00 -16.69
CA VAL A 157 -28.23 13.76 -15.32
C VAL A 157 -27.40 12.48 -15.31
N LEU A 158 -26.20 12.57 -14.72
CA LEU A 158 -25.42 11.38 -14.48
C LEU A 158 -25.90 10.70 -13.21
N HIS A 159 -26.22 9.43 -13.34
CA HIS A 159 -26.41 8.55 -12.21
C HIS A 159 -25.14 7.75 -12.01
N GLU A 160 -24.47 8.01 -10.88
CA GLU A 160 -23.38 7.21 -10.38
C GLU A 160 -23.99 6.16 -9.43
N GLU A 161 -24.34 5.00 -9.95
CA GLU A 161 -24.87 3.93 -9.12
C GLU A 161 -23.73 3.04 -8.65
N PRO A 162 -23.49 2.92 -7.33
CA PRO A 162 -22.56 1.94 -6.81
C PRO A 162 -23.04 0.55 -7.21
N LEU A 163 -22.22 -0.17 -7.94
CA LEU A 163 -22.42 -1.60 -8.15
C LEU A 163 -21.97 -2.34 -6.89
N ASP A 164 -22.61 -3.47 -6.58
CA ASP A 164 -22.27 -4.32 -5.44
C ASP A 164 -20.95 -5.11 -5.66
N GLN A 165 -20.03 -4.52 -6.43
CA GLN A 165 -18.78 -5.10 -6.89
C GLN A 165 -17.67 -4.09 -6.61
N ARG A 166 -17.15 -4.10 -5.39
CA ARG A 166 -16.00 -3.24 -5.04
C ARG A 166 -14.70 -3.93 -5.44
N GLN A 167 -13.75 -3.15 -5.93
CA GLN A 167 -12.40 -3.67 -6.22
C GLN A 167 -11.47 -3.34 -5.07
N ALA A 168 -10.79 -4.35 -4.54
CA ALA A 168 -9.78 -4.17 -3.50
C ALA A 168 -8.42 -3.80 -4.09
N PHE A 169 -7.77 -2.80 -3.51
CA PHE A 169 -6.40 -2.38 -3.80
C PHE A 169 -5.60 -2.30 -2.50
N ARG A 170 -4.27 -2.46 -2.54
CA ARG A 170 -3.45 -2.23 -1.35
C ARG A 170 -3.46 -0.75 -0.95
N ALA A 171 -3.64 -0.47 0.33
CA ALA A 171 -3.58 0.87 0.91
C ALA A 171 -2.20 1.53 0.66
N GLU A 172 -1.13 0.73 0.67
CA GLU A 172 0.21 1.22 0.34
C GLU A 172 0.30 1.78 -1.08
N TRP A 173 -0.35 1.14 -2.06
CA TRP A 173 -0.36 1.62 -3.44
C TRP A 173 -1.05 2.99 -3.55
N PHE A 174 -2.15 3.18 -2.82
CA PHE A 174 -2.83 4.47 -2.71
C PHE A 174 -1.92 5.55 -2.10
N ALA A 175 -1.20 5.21 -1.02
CA ALA A 175 -0.26 6.11 -0.38
C ALA A 175 0.90 6.50 -1.31
N GLN A 176 1.47 5.54 -2.05
CA GLN A 176 2.53 5.78 -3.02
C GLN A 176 2.07 6.69 -4.18
N LYS A 177 0.80 6.57 -4.61
CA LYS A 177 0.21 7.43 -5.66
C LYS A 177 -0.28 8.78 -5.13
N GLY A 178 -0.38 8.96 -3.81
CA GLY A 178 -0.93 10.17 -3.21
C GLY A 178 -2.44 10.33 -3.46
N ILE A 179 -3.15 9.24 -3.72
CA ILE A 179 -4.59 9.24 -3.98
C ILE A 179 -5.29 8.94 -2.66
N LYS A 180 -6.30 9.73 -2.30
CA LYS A 180 -7.15 9.42 -1.15
C LYS A 180 -8.27 8.49 -1.59
N PRO A 181 -8.60 7.42 -0.83
CA PRO A 181 -9.67 6.49 -1.15
C PRO A 181 -11.01 7.14 -1.51
N GLN A 182 -11.40 8.18 -0.77
CA GLN A 182 -12.62 8.97 -1.01
C GLN A 182 -12.72 9.66 -2.38
N HIS A 183 -11.62 9.74 -3.12
CA HIS A 183 -11.57 10.35 -4.46
C HIS A 183 -11.37 9.29 -5.56
N ALA A 184 -11.36 8.01 -5.22
CA ALA A 184 -11.18 6.94 -6.19
C ALA A 184 -12.52 6.29 -6.55
N ALA A 185 -12.67 5.95 -7.82
CA ALA A 185 -13.80 5.18 -8.34
C ALA A 185 -13.32 4.23 -9.44
N CYS A 186 -13.97 3.08 -9.56
CA CYS A 186 -13.76 2.15 -10.66
C CYS A 186 -14.91 2.25 -11.66
N ILE A 187 -14.61 2.18 -12.96
CA ILE A 187 -15.60 2.10 -14.05
C ILE A 187 -15.22 1.00 -15.03
N TYR A 188 -16.18 0.54 -15.82
CA TYR A 188 -15.89 -0.26 -17.02
C TYR A 188 -15.60 0.66 -18.21
N ALA A 189 -14.58 0.30 -18.99
CA ALA A 189 -14.40 0.86 -20.32
C ALA A 189 -15.47 0.30 -21.26
N THR A 190 -16.03 1.17 -22.09
CA THR A 190 -17.05 0.83 -23.09
C THR A 190 -16.61 1.33 -24.46
N GLY A 191 -16.82 0.51 -25.50
CA GLY A 191 -16.42 0.81 -26.87
C GLY A 191 -14.92 0.66 -27.14
N ASP A 192 -14.54 0.85 -28.41
CA ASP A 192 -13.23 0.49 -28.96
C ASP A 192 -12.30 1.71 -29.22
N SER A 193 -12.72 2.91 -28.83
CA SER A 193 -11.99 4.14 -29.18
C SER A 193 -10.62 4.26 -28.53
N MET A 194 -10.43 3.58 -27.40
CA MET A 194 -9.17 3.58 -26.65
C MET A 194 -8.32 2.33 -26.89
N GLU A 195 -8.72 1.47 -27.84
CA GLU A 195 -7.91 0.33 -28.27
C GLU A 195 -6.64 0.77 -29.00
N PRO A 196 -5.56 -0.02 -28.93
CA PRO A 196 -5.39 -1.29 -28.19
C PRO A 196 -4.99 -1.07 -26.73
N ARG A 197 -5.07 0.17 -26.22
CA ARG A 197 -4.57 0.51 -24.87
C ARG A 197 -5.58 0.18 -23.77
N ILE A 198 -6.86 0.35 -24.06
CA ILE A 198 -7.99 0.04 -23.20
C ILE A 198 -9.01 -0.66 -24.10
N TYR A 199 -9.37 -1.89 -23.74
CA TYR A 199 -10.41 -2.66 -24.41
C TYR A 199 -11.75 -2.49 -23.71
N GLU A 200 -12.84 -2.74 -24.43
CA GLU A 200 -14.16 -2.84 -23.82
C GLU A 200 -14.17 -3.92 -22.72
N GLY A 201 -14.74 -3.59 -21.57
CA GLY A 201 -14.74 -4.45 -20.39
C GLY A 201 -13.54 -4.25 -19.45
N ASP A 202 -12.52 -3.47 -19.84
CA ASP A 202 -11.43 -3.13 -18.93
C ASP A 202 -11.93 -2.36 -17.70
N THR A 203 -11.38 -2.67 -16.53
CA THR A 203 -11.66 -1.92 -15.30
C THR A 203 -10.67 -0.75 -15.17
N LEU A 204 -11.21 0.46 -15.09
CA LEU A 204 -10.44 1.70 -14.98
C LEU A 204 -10.55 2.27 -13.58
N LEU A 205 -9.42 2.51 -12.91
CA LEU A 205 -9.37 3.25 -11.66
C LEU A 205 -9.18 4.74 -11.94
N ILE A 206 -10.11 5.56 -11.45
CA ILE A 206 -10.17 7.00 -11.70
C ILE A 206 -9.86 7.77 -10.41
N ASP A 207 -8.88 8.67 -10.48
CA ASP A 207 -8.59 9.70 -9.48
C ASP A 207 -9.46 10.94 -9.78
N ARG A 208 -10.48 11.16 -8.97
CA ARG A 208 -11.45 12.27 -9.06
C ARG A 208 -11.13 13.43 -8.12
N SER A 209 -9.91 13.45 -7.56
CA SER A 209 -9.48 14.54 -6.68
C SER A 209 -9.54 15.88 -7.42
N PRO A 210 -9.77 17.01 -6.72
CA PRO A 210 -9.74 18.33 -7.34
C PRO A 210 -8.45 18.58 -8.15
N ALA A 211 -7.30 18.15 -7.61
CA ALA A 211 -6.02 18.25 -8.29
C ALA A 211 -5.97 17.46 -9.61
N ALA A 212 -6.61 16.28 -9.68
CA ALA A 212 -6.67 15.50 -10.92
C ALA A 212 -7.58 16.13 -11.98
N ARG A 213 -8.66 16.79 -11.56
CA ARG A 213 -9.62 17.47 -12.46
C ARG A 213 -9.11 18.81 -12.98
N GLU A 214 -8.48 19.60 -12.12
CA GLU A 214 -8.02 20.96 -12.44
C GLU A 214 -6.64 20.97 -13.11
N ARG A 215 -5.72 20.11 -12.66
CA ARG A 215 -4.35 20.06 -13.17
C ARG A 215 -4.16 18.93 -14.18
N ILE A 216 -4.56 19.21 -15.41
CA ILE A 216 -4.32 18.28 -16.54
C ILE A 216 -2.81 18.09 -16.75
N ILE A 217 -2.38 16.84 -16.76
CA ILE A 217 -1.02 16.39 -17.06
C ILE A 217 -1.06 15.90 -18.51
N ASP A 218 -0.12 16.43 -19.30
CA ASP A 218 -0.06 16.16 -20.72
C ASP A 218 0.10 14.65 -21.01
N ASN A 219 -0.58 14.18 -22.06
CA ASN A 219 -0.60 12.79 -22.52
C ASN A 219 -1.16 11.76 -21.51
N LYS A 220 -1.87 12.19 -20.45
CA LYS A 220 -2.58 11.28 -19.55
C LYS A 220 -4.01 11.03 -20.03
N ILE A 221 -4.58 9.92 -19.57
CA ILE A 221 -5.92 9.49 -19.91
C ILE A 221 -6.88 10.01 -18.85
N TYR A 222 -8.01 10.55 -19.30
CA TYR A 222 -9.00 11.20 -18.47
C TYR A 222 -10.39 10.67 -18.80
N LEU A 223 -11.23 10.65 -17.77
CA LEU A 223 -12.67 10.60 -17.91
C LEU A 223 -13.14 12.05 -18.09
N ILE A 224 -13.73 12.35 -19.24
CA ILE A 224 -14.23 13.67 -19.59
C ILE A 224 -15.71 13.61 -19.91
N ARG A 225 -16.41 14.70 -19.66
CA ARG A 225 -17.69 15.00 -20.28
C ARG A 225 -17.47 15.96 -21.43
N TYR A 226 -18.04 15.62 -22.58
CA TYR A 226 -18.06 16.46 -23.76
C TYR A 226 -19.50 16.53 -24.29
N GLY A 227 -20.13 17.70 -24.16
CA GLY A 227 -21.58 17.83 -24.33
C GLY A 227 -22.31 16.95 -23.31
N ASP A 228 -23.19 16.08 -23.81
CA ASP A 228 -23.99 15.16 -22.99
C ASP A 228 -23.34 13.79 -22.76
N GLU A 229 -22.20 13.53 -23.40
CA GLU A 229 -21.54 12.22 -23.36
C GLU A 229 -20.36 12.18 -22.41
N ILE A 230 -20.14 11.02 -21.79
CA ILE A 230 -18.92 10.70 -21.07
C ILE A 230 -18.02 9.85 -21.93
N ARG A 231 -16.76 10.26 -22.01
CA ARG A 231 -15.76 9.60 -22.83
C ARG A 231 -14.47 9.42 -22.04
N VAL A 232 -13.81 8.29 -22.24
CA VAL A 232 -12.43 8.08 -21.79
C VAL A 232 -11.52 8.45 -22.94
N LYS A 233 -10.67 9.47 -22.76
CA LYS A 233 -9.79 10.00 -23.83
C LYS A 233 -8.43 10.39 -23.28
N GLN A 234 -7.42 10.39 -24.13
CA GLN A 234 -6.14 11.02 -23.80
C GLN A 234 -6.22 12.52 -24.06
N LEU A 235 -5.80 13.34 -23.10
CA LEU A 235 -5.75 14.79 -23.26
C LEU A 235 -4.31 15.23 -23.55
N GLN A 236 -4.14 16.06 -24.58
CA GLN A 236 -2.84 16.64 -24.94
C GLN A 236 -2.92 18.16 -25.02
N LYS A 237 -2.04 18.84 -24.29
CA LYS A 237 -1.99 20.29 -24.25
C LYS A 237 -1.31 20.83 -25.50
N ARG A 238 -1.90 21.88 -26.07
CA ARG A 238 -1.31 22.63 -27.18
C ARG A 238 -0.59 23.89 -26.67
N PHE A 239 0.37 24.35 -27.45
CA PHE A 239 1.13 25.58 -27.13
C PHE A 239 0.27 26.85 -27.19
N ASP A 240 -0.82 26.83 -27.96
CA ASP A 240 -1.81 27.92 -28.07
C ASP A 240 -2.79 27.97 -26.89
N GLY A 241 -2.65 27.06 -25.91
CA GLY A 241 -3.55 26.93 -24.77
C GLY A 241 -4.80 26.10 -25.05
N GLY A 242 -4.97 25.58 -26.27
CA GLY A 242 -5.99 24.59 -26.59
C GLY A 242 -5.65 23.18 -26.09
N MET A 243 -6.56 22.25 -26.35
CA MET A 243 -6.43 20.84 -25.99
C MET A 243 -6.74 19.97 -27.21
N ILE A 244 -6.01 18.86 -27.35
CA ILE A 244 -6.36 17.77 -28.26
C ILE A 244 -6.96 16.65 -27.44
N ILE A 245 -8.15 16.20 -27.83
CA ILE A 245 -8.80 15.01 -27.31
C ILE A 245 -8.46 13.88 -28.27
N ARG A 246 -7.67 12.93 -27.78
CA ARG A 246 -7.12 11.85 -28.58
C ARG A 246 -7.69 10.49 -28.17
N SER A 247 -8.04 9.73 -29.20
CA SER A 247 -8.33 8.30 -29.13
C SER A 247 -7.05 7.51 -29.42
N PHE A 248 -6.86 6.34 -28.82
CA PHE A 248 -5.75 5.46 -29.22
C PHE A 248 -6.04 4.76 -30.56
N ASN A 249 -7.32 4.48 -30.83
CA ASN A 249 -7.78 3.93 -32.09
C ASN A 249 -7.99 5.04 -33.14
N LYS A 250 -6.87 5.60 -33.63
CA LYS A 250 -6.86 6.78 -34.50
C LYS A 250 -7.45 6.56 -35.89
N GLU A 251 -7.46 5.32 -36.36
CA GLU A 251 -7.97 4.99 -37.69
C GLU A 251 -9.50 5.17 -37.75
N LYS A 252 -10.19 4.80 -36.67
CA LYS A 252 -11.65 4.98 -36.55
C LYS A 252 -12.04 6.31 -35.92
N TYR A 253 -11.22 6.84 -35.03
CA TYR A 253 -11.53 8.02 -34.21
C TYR A 253 -10.43 9.09 -34.35
N PRO A 254 -10.57 10.04 -35.29
CA PRO A 254 -9.60 11.11 -35.46
C PRO A 254 -9.52 12.03 -34.24
N ASP A 255 -8.40 12.75 -34.11
CA ASP A 255 -8.16 13.69 -33.01
C ASP A 255 -9.14 14.88 -33.08
N GLU A 256 -9.83 15.14 -31.98
CA GLU A 256 -10.69 16.32 -31.82
C GLU A 256 -9.87 17.45 -31.18
N GLN A 257 -10.05 18.68 -31.67
CA GLN A 257 -9.31 19.85 -31.18
C GLN A 257 -10.28 20.83 -30.52
N ILE A 258 -9.96 21.23 -29.30
CA ILE A 258 -10.69 22.26 -28.57
C ILE A 258 -9.78 23.47 -28.42
N THR A 259 -10.27 24.60 -28.89
CA THR A 259 -9.60 25.88 -28.77
C THR A 259 -9.58 26.35 -27.32
N ARG A 260 -8.67 27.27 -27.00
CA ARG A 260 -8.63 27.88 -25.67
C ARG A 260 -9.96 28.54 -25.28
N GLU A 261 -10.61 29.22 -26.23
CA GLU A 261 -11.88 29.90 -26.00
C GLU A 261 -13.01 28.92 -25.67
N GLU A 262 -13.05 27.77 -26.34
CA GLU A 262 -14.03 26.71 -26.05
C GLU A 262 -13.77 26.07 -24.69
N LEU A 263 -12.51 25.87 -24.29
CA LEU A 263 -12.17 25.40 -22.94
C LEU A 263 -12.64 26.37 -21.87
N GLU A 264 -12.42 27.68 -22.07
CA GLU A 264 -12.85 28.74 -21.14
C GLU A 264 -14.38 28.82 -21.02
N LYS A 265 -15.12 28.43 -22.06
CA LYS A 265 -16.59 28.33 -22.07
C LYS A 265 -17.13 27.01 -21.50
N GLY A 266 -16.26 26.10 -21.05
CA GLY A 266 -16.67 24.80 -20.51
C GLY A 266 -16.94 23.73 -21.58
N GLY A 267 -16.27 23.82 -22.73
CA GLY A 267 -16.42 22.84 -23.82
C GLY A 267 -16.09 21.41 -23.44
N ILE A 268 -15.27 21.20 -22.40
CA ILE A 268 -15.10 19.91 -21.71
C ILE A 268 -15.12 20.09 -20.21
N GLU A 269 -15.65 19.10 -19.51
CA GLU A 269 -15.51 18.94 -18.07
C GLU A 269 -14.63 17.71 -17.79
N VAL A 270 -13.57 17.88 -17.01
CA VAL A 270 -12.73 16.75 -16.57
C VAL A 270 -13.30 16.17 -15.28
N LEU A 271 -13.77 14.92 -15.34
CA LEU A 271 -14.38 14.21 -14.22
C LEU A 271 -13.34 13.49 -13.37
N GLY A 272 -12.22 13.09 -13.96
CA GLY A 272 -11.09 12.50 -13.25
C GLY A 272 -10.02 11.93 -14.17
N ARG A 273 -8.89 11.53 -13.60
CA ARG A 273 -7.75 10.96 -14.33
C ARG A 273 -7.70 9.44 -14.16
N VAL A 274 -7.51 8.70 -15.24
CA VAL A 274 -7.26 7.26 -15.18
C VAL A 274 -5.85 7.03 -14.64
N VAL A 275 -5.74 6.28 -13.54
CA VAL A 275 -4.46 6.01 -12.84
C VAL A 275 -4.04 4.54 -12.89
N TRP A 276 -4.97 3.65 -13.20
CA TRP A 276 -4.73 2.22 -13.35
C TRP A 276 -5.76 1.59 -14.30
N ILE A 277 -5.36 0.54 -15.02
CA ILE A 277 -6.17 -0.23 -15.97
C ILE A 277 -5.97 -1.70 -15.60
N GLY A 278 -7.06 -2.43 -15.45
CA GLY A 278 -7.09 -3.89 -15.31
C GLY A 278 -7.86 -4.49 -16.46
N SER A 279 -7.20 -5.35 -17.24
CA SER A 279 -7.79 -6.00 -18.41
C SER A 279 -8.01 -7.47 -18.13
N GLU A 280 -9.12 -8.00 -18.62
CA GLU A 280 -9.34 -9.45 -18.73
C GLU A 280 -8.63 -9.94 -20.01
N MET A 281 -7.94 -11.08 -19.92
CA MET A 281 -7.20 -11.68 -21.05
C MET A 281 -7.84 -12.98 -21.51
#